data_AF-A0A8E6B9Q1-F1
#
_entry.id   AF-A0A8E6B9Q1-F1
#
_cell.length_a   1.000
_cell.length_b   1.000
_cell.length_c   1.000
_cell.angle_alpha   90.00
_cell.angle_beta   90.00
_cell.angle_gamma   90.00
#
_symmetry.space_group_name_H-M   'P 1'
#
loop_
_entity.id
_entity.type
_entity.pdbx_description
1 polymer ?
#
loop_
_entity_poly.entity_id
_entity_poly.type
_entity_poly.pdbx_seq_one_letter_code
_entity_poly.pdbx_strand_id
1 'polypeptide(L)'
;MTITEVRIKLVEENNERLLGFCSITIDNAFVIRDLKIIEGTRGLFVAMPSRKLTDRCHSCGSKNHLKSRFCNFCGHKLDELRAGRDMDGRVKLHADIAHPIHSSCRETMQAAIIKSFHAEKELAKKPGYVCRYDDFDGGDYDSTSVSYQDVVSEVARAGFRTHPGHAPRGPHTNPADKSVATNRDDFASGL
;
A
#
# COMPACT_ATOMS: atom_id res chain seq x y z
N MET A 1 -8.10 22.01 9.34
CA MET A 1 -7.78 21.13 8.22
C MET A 1 -8.50 21.68 7.00
N THR A 2 -7.75 22.00 5.96
CA THR A 2 -8.26 22.51 4.70
C THR A 2 -7.84 21.56 3.58
N ILE A 3 -8.78 21.20 2.71
CA ILE A 3 -8.47 20.41 1.51
C ILE A 3 -8.11 21.40 0.44
N THR A 4 -6.83 21.43 0.08
CA THR A 4 -6.28 22.44 -0.82
C THR A 4 -6.35 22.02 -2.28
N GLU A 5 -6.35 20.71 -2.53
CA GLU A 5 -6.44 20.16 -3.88
C GLU A 5 -7.23 18.83 -3.88
N VAL A 6 -7.96 18.60 -4.95
CA VAL A 6 -8.67 17.34 -5.21
C VAL A 6 -8.44 16.97 -6.66
N ARG A 7 -7.82 15.82 -6.91
CA ARG A 7 -7.64 15.22 -8.25
C ARG A 7 -8.52 14.00 -8.39
N ILE A 8 -9.16 13.85 -9.55
CA ILE A 8 -10.13 12.79 -9.79
C ILE A 8 -9.82 12.06 -11.08
N LYS A 9 -9.88 10.72 -11.00
CA LYS A 9 -9.84 9.81 -12.14
C LYS A 9 -11.20 9.16 -12.25
N LEU A 10 -11.97 9.58 -13.25
CA LEU A 10 -13.27 8.97 -13.55
C LEU A 10 -13.04 7.53 -14.01
N VAL A 11 -13.89 6.63 -13.53
CA VAL A 11 -13.95 5.24 -13.97
C VAL A 11 -15.17 5.09 -14.88
N GLU A 12 -15.00 4.34 -15.96
CA GLU A 12 -16.09 4.05 -16.90
C GLU A 12 -17.20 3.23 -16.24
N GLU A 13 -18.43 3.36 -16.73
CA GLU A 13 -19.67 2.79 -16.15
C GLU A 13 -19.72 1.25 -16.09
N ASN A 14 -18.65 0.55 -16.49
CA ASN A 14 -18.54 -0.91 -16.41
C ASN A 14 -18.51 -1.45 -14.97
N ASN A 15 -18.33 -0.60 -13.96
CA ASN A 15 -18.41 -0.96 -12.55
C ASN A 15 -19.66 -0.33 -11.92
N GLU A 16 -20.65 -1.14 -11.58
CA GLU A 16 -21.98 -0.67 -11.11
C GLU A 16 -21.95 0.25 -9.88
N ARG A 17 -20.84 0.32 -9.13
CA ARG A 17 -20.76 1.16 -7.92
C ARG A 17 -19.55 2.08 -7.85
N LEU A 18 -18.44 1.76 -8.51
CA LEU A 18 -17.22 2.58 -8.45
C LEU A 18 -17.23 3.61 -9.57
N LEU A 19 -17.36 4.89 -9.20
CA LEU A 19 -17.43 5.99 -10.17
C LEU A 19 -16.08 6.63 -10.46
N GLY A 20 -15.13 6.53 -9.53
CA GLY A 20 -13.84 7.16 -9.69
C GLY A 20 -12.88 6.93 -8.53
N PHE A 21 -11.61 7.20 -8.80
CA PHE A 21 -10.56 7.34 -7.78
C PHE A 21 -10.27 8.82 -7.53
N CYS A 22 -9.88 9.12 -6.30
CA CYS A 22 -9.57 10.46 -5.87
C CYS A 22 -8.27 10.49 -5.07
N SER A 23 -7.48 11.53 -5.30
CA SER A 23 -6.37 11.91 -4.46
C SER A 23 -6.62 13.32 -3.95
N ILE A 24 -6.36 13.54 -2.66
CA ILE A 24 -6.56 14.84 -2.02
C ILE A 24 -5.25 15.35 -1.43
N THR A 25 -5.05 16.66 -1.49
CA THR A 25 -3.98 17.37 -0.78
C THR A 25 -4.60 18.15 0.37
N ILE A 26 -4.02 17.97 1.56
CA ILE A 26 -4.45 18.59 2.80
C ILE A 26 -3.39 19.62 3.18
N ASP A 27 -3.83 20.85 3.47
CA ASP A 27 -3.02 21.97 3.93
C ASP A 27 -1.75 22.21 3.07
N ASN A 28 -1.80 21.90 1.77
CA ASN A 28 -0.66 21.93 0.83
C ASN A 28 0.58 21.13 1.28
N ALA A 29 0.42 20.21 2.23
CA ALA A 29 1.53 19.56 2.91
C ALA A 29 1.44 18.03 2.88
N PHE A 30 0.23 17.47 2.74
CA PHE A 30 0.02 16.04 2.86
C PHE A 30 -0.95 15.51 1.81
N VAL A 31 -0.57 14.44 1.10
CA VAL A 31 -1.40 13.83 0.06
C VAL A 31 -1.89 12.46 0.49
N ILE A 32 -3.20 12.25 0.34
CA ILE A 32 -3.83 10.94 0.50
C ILE A 32 -4.31 10.48 -0.88
N ARG A 33 -3.83 9.32 -1.31
CA ARG A 33 -4.19 8.69 -2.58
C ARG A 33 -5.19 7.55 -2.37
N ASP A 34 -5.74 7.07 -3.47
CA ASP A 34 -6.61 5.89 -3.55
C ASP A 34 -7.91 5.98 -2.72
N LEU A 35 -8.45 7.20 -2.56
CA LEU A 35 -9.83 7.36 -2.13
C LEU A 35 -10.74 6.91 -3.27
N LYS A 36 -11.91 6.35 -2.94
CA LYS A 36 -12.86 5.85 -3.93
C LYS A 36 -14.17 6.61 -3.82
N ILE A 37 -14.69 7.04 -4.96
CA ILE A 37 -16.01 7.66 -5.07
C ILE A 37 -16.99 6.55 -5.47
N ILE A 38 -17.93 6.27 -4.57
CA ILE A 38 -18.84 5.12 -4.70
C ILE A 38 -20.28 5.59 -4.70
N GLU A 39 -21.07 5.02 -5.60
CA GLU A 39 -22.53 5.15 -5.59
C GLU A 39 -23.13 4.14 -4.60
N GLY A 40 -23.68 4.67 -3.50
CA GLY A 40 -24.41 3.89 -2.50
C GLY A 40 -25.91 4.04 -2.65
N THR A 41 -26.67 3.27 -1.87
CA THR A 41 -28.15 3.32 -1.87
C THR A 41 -28.71 4.66 -1.39
N ARG A 42 -27.93 5.43 -0.62
CA ARG A 42 -28.30 6.76 -0.10
C ARG A 42 -27.57 7.90 -0.83
N GLY A 43 -27.05 7.62 -2.03
CA GLY A 43 -26.29 8.57 -2.84
C GLY A 43 -24.78 8.34 -2.79
N LEU A 44 -24.05 9.33 -3.30
CA LEU A 44 -22.60 9.29 -3.45
C LEU A 44 -21.90 9.42 -2.09
N PHE A 45 -20.87 8.60 -1.87
CA PHE A 45 -20.02 8.70 -0.70
C PHE A 45 -18.56 8.39 -1.05
N VAL A 46 -17.65 8.80 -0.16
CA VAL A 46 -16.22 8.57 -0.33
C VAL A 46 -15.77 7.44 0.60
N ALA A 47 -15.23 6.38 0.01
CA ALA A 47 -14.56 5.32 0.75
C ALA A 47 -13.07 5.65 0.87
N MET A 48 -12.56 5.45 2.08
CA MET A 48 -11.16 5.70 2.43
C MET A 48 -10.21 4.65 1.80
N PRO A 49 -8.93 4.99 1.63
CA PRO A 49 -7.93 4.01 1.21
C PRO A 49 -7.85 2.91 2.26
N SER A 50 -7.89 1.65 1.84
CA SER A 50 -7.91 0.50 2.73
C SER A 50 -6.90 -0.56 2.31
N ARG A 51 -6.38 -1.29 3.30
CA ARG A 51 -5.46 -2.41 3.10
C ARG A 51 -6.03 -3.69 3.67
N LYS A 52 -5.62 -4.81 3.08
CA LYS A 52 -5.86 -6.14 3.64
C LYS A 52 -5.08 -6.31 4.94
N LEU A 53 -5.75 -6.81 5.96
CA LEU A 53 -5.13 -7.17 7.22
C LEU A 53 -4.38 -8.49 7.11
N THR A 54 -3.31 -8.59 7.88
CA THR A 54 -2.36 -9.70 7.85
C THR A 54 -1.85 -9.99 9.24
N ASP A 55 -1.55 -11.25 9.50
CA ASP A 55 -0.91 -11.74 10.71
C ASP A 55 0.39 -12.49 10.38
N ARG A 56 1.04 -13.05 11.40
CA ARG A 56 2.24 -13.86 11.26
C ARG A 56 1.93 -15.32 11.58
N CYS A 57 2.46 -16.23 10.76
CA CYS A 57 2.39 -17.67 11.03
C CYS A 57 3.17 -18.00 12.31
N HIS A 58 2.57 -18.76 13.23
CA HIS A 58 3.21 -19.20 14.47
C HIS A 58 4.34 -20.21 14.27
N SER A 59 4.40 -20.90 13.13
CA SER A 59 5.47 -21.86 12.81
C SER A 59 6.70 -21.20 12.19
N CYS A 60 6.54 -20.33 11.18
CA CYS A 60 7.67 -19.76 10.42
C CYS A 60 7.78 -18.23 10.49
N GLY A 61 6.85 -17.54 11.14
CA GLY A 61 6.83 -16.07 11.24
C GLY A 61 6.41 -15.31 9.98
N SER A 62 6.17 -16.00 8.86
CA SER A 62 5.79 -15.38 7.58
C SER A 62 4.46 -14.62 7.67
N LYS A 63 4.34 -13.52 6.90
CA LYS A 63 3.15 -12.67 6.85
C LYS A 63 2.07 -13.30 5.97
N ASN A 64 0.87 -13.50 6.52
CA ASN A 64 -0.25 -14.12 5.82
C ASN A 64 -1.49 -13.23 5.88
N HIS A 65 -2.35 -13.30 4.88
CA HIS A 65 -3.67 -12.64 4.95
C HIS A 65 -4.54 -13.35 5.97
N LEU A 66 -5.34 -12.61 6.74
CA LEU A 66 -6.18 -13.18 7.79
C LEU A 66 -7.18 -14.25 7.30
N LYS A 67 -7.55 -14.22 6.02
CA LYS A 67 -8.46 -15.20 5.40
C LYS A 67 -7.78 -16.53 5.00
N SER A 68 -6.44 -16.58 4.92
CA SER A 68 -5.72 -17.79 4.49
C SER A 68 -5.96 -18.95 5.48
N ARG A 69 -6.11 -20.17 4.98
CA ARG A 69 -6.20 -21.38 5.84
C ARG A 69 -4.83 -22.03 6.10
N PHE A 70 -3.87 -21.74 5.23
CA PHE A 70 -2.52 -22.27 5.30
C PHE A 70 -1.51 -21.12 5.12
N CYS A 71 -0.33 -21.30 5.67
CA CYS A 71 0.78 -20.38 5.48
C CYS A 71 1.25 -20.41 4.03
N ASN A 72 1.33 -19.23 3.41
CA ASN A 72 1.82 -19.02 2.05
C ASN A 72 3.31 -19.36 1.87
N PHE A 73 4.05 -19.60 2.97
CA PHE A 73 5.46 -19.95 2.94
C PHE A 73 5.73 -21.41 3.34
N CYS A 74 5.35 -21.81 4.56
CA CYS A 74 5.65 -23.16 5.06
C CYS A 74 4.49 -24.16 4.94
N GLY A 75 3.32 -23.75 4.43
CA GLY A 75 2.15 -24.62 4.30
C GLY A 75 1.45 -24.98 5.63
N HIS A 76 1.95 -24.50 6.77
CA HIS A 76 1.35 -24.81 8.07
C HIS A 76 -0.10 -24.30 8.17
N LYS A 77 -0.99 -25.10 8.78
CA LYS A 77 -2.40 -24.73 8.97
C LYS A 77 -2.52 -23.56 9.93
N LEU A 78 -3.17 -22.49 9.49
CA LEU A 78 -3.41 -21.29 10.29
C LEU A 78 -4.77 -21.41 10.99
N ASP A 79 -4.90 -20.78 12.15
CA ASP A 79 -6.17 -20.73 12.87
C ASP A 79 -7.24 -20.00 12.05
N GLU A 80 -8.46 -20.53 12.02
CA GLU A 80 -9.57 -19.90 11.29
C GLU A 80 -10.20 -18.74 12.09
N LEU A 81 -9.96 -18.67 13.41
CA LEU A 81 -10.51 -17.66 14.31
C LEU A 81 -9.56 -16.48 14.60
N ARG A 82 -8.40 -16.44 13.96
CA ARG A 82 -7.38 -15.37 14.10
C ARG A 82 -7.83 -13.99 13.66
N ALA A 83 -8.85 -13.92 12.82
CA ALA A 83 -9.38 -12.66 12.34
C ALA A 83 -10.39 -12.10 13.33
N GLY A 84 -10.10 -10.91 13.89
CA GLY A 84 -11.01 -10.24 14.81
C GLY A 84 -12.40 -10.04 14.21
N ARG A 85 -13.42 -10.03 15.07
CA ARG A 85 -14.81 -9.82 14.67
C ARG A 85 -15.32 -8.48 15.18
N ASP A 86 -16.06 -7.78 14.35
CA ASP A 86 -16.77 -6.56 14.74
C ASP A 86 -18.00 -6.91 15.59
N MET A 87 -18.69 -5.89 16.12
CA MET A 87 -19.90 -6.07 16.97
C MET A 87 -21.00 -6.87 16.26
N ASP A 88 -21.09 -6.77 14.94
CA ASP A 88 -22.03 -7.55 14.11
C ASP A 88 -21.57 -8.99 13.85
N GLY A 89 -20.47 -9.44 14.47
CA GLY A 89 -19.88 -10.77 14.28
C GLY A 89 -19.14 -10.96 12.95
N ARG A 90 -19.09 -9.91 12.11
CA ARG A 90 -18.39 -9.92 10.81
C ARG A 90 -16.88 -9.91 11.01
N VAL A 91 -16.19 -10.70 10.19
CA VAL A 91 -14.72 -10.80 10.25
C VAL A 91 -14.08 -9.54 9.67
N LYS A 92 -13.24 -8.88 10.47
CA LYS A 92 -12.48 -7.69 10.07
C LYS A 92 -11.26 -8.08 9.24
N LEU A 93 -11.41 -8.07 7.92
CA LEU A 93 -10.35 -8.46 6.96
C LEU A 93 -9.58 -7.28 6.38
N HIS A 94 -10.15 -6.08 6.47
CA HIS A 94 -9.56 -4.85 5.93
C HIS A 94 -9.57 -3.79 7.02
N ALA A 95 -8.65 -2.84 6.89
CA ALA A 95 -8.65 -1.62 7.69
C ALA A 95 -8.28 -0.44 6.79
N ASP A 96 -8.89 0.69 7.08
CA ASP A 96 -8.55 1.95 6.43
C ASP A 96 -7.12 2.35 6.82
N ILE A 97 -6.35 2.81 5.85
CA ILE A 97 -5.00 3.35 6.02
C ILE A 97 -5.08 4.77 6.58
N ALA A 98 -6.05 5.54 6.07
CA ALA A 98 -6.35 6.88 6.53
C ALA A 98 -7.86 6.99 6.76
N HIS A 99 -8.28 7.59 7.87
CA HIS A 99 -9.69 7.89 8.10
C HIS A 99 -9.83 9.17 8.93
N PRO A 100 -10.88 9.97 8.70
CA PRO A 100 -11.21 11.08 9.58
C PRO A 100 -11.61 10.54 10.96
N ILE A 101 -11.16 11.23 12.01
CA ILE A 101 -11.47 10.90 13.40
C ILE A 101 -12.84 11.49 13.80
N HIS A 102 -13.22 12.62 13.20
CA HIS A 102 -14.43 13.39 13.53
C HIS A 102 -15.42 13.40 12.35
N SER A 103 -16.73 13.41 12.66
CA SER A 103 -17.79 13.47 11.62
C SER A 103 -17.71 14.74 10.78
N SER A 104 -17.50 15.89 11.42
CA SER A 104 -17.38 17.18 10.73
C SER A 104 -16.26 17.19 9.67
N CYS A 105 -15.13 16.56 9.99
CA CYS A 105 -14.02 16.39 9.05
C CYS A 105 -14.41 15.48 7.88
N ARG A 106 -15.07 14.34 8.17
CA ARG A 106 -15.60 13.43 7.14
C ARG A 106 -16.55 14.16 6.18
N GLU A 107 -17.49 14.94 6.71
CA GLU A 107 -18.47 15.69 5.91
C GLU A 107 -17.79 16.75 5.03
N THR A 108 -16.83 17.49 5.59
CA THR A 108 -16.03 18.48 4.85
C THR A 108 -15.26 17.82 3.70
N MET A 109 -14.62 16.67 3.98
CA MET A 109 -13.90 15.89 2.96
C MET A 109 -14.82 15.38 1.86
N GLN A 110 -15.93 14.77 2.25
CA GLN A 110 -16.88 14.21 1.31
C GLN A 110 -17.48 15.30 0.42
N ALA A 111 -17.86 16.44 0.98
CA ALA A 111 -18.43 17.56 0.23
C ALA A 111 -17.43 18.13 -0.78
N ALA A 112 -16.17 18.34 -0.38
CA ALA A 112 -15.13 18.85 -1.28
C ALA A 112 -14.88 17.87 -2.45
N ILE A 113 -14.77 16.57 -2.16
CA ILE A 113 -14.50 15.55 -3.18
C ILE A 113 -15.67 15.39 -4.15
N ILE A 114 -16.90 15.30 -3.64
CA ILE A 114 -18.10 15.16 -4.48
C ILE A 114 -18.29 16.40 -5.37
N LYS A 115 -18.03 17.61 -4.83
CA LYS A 115 -18.08 18.84 -5.63
C LYS A 115 -17.09 18.78 -6.80
N SER A 116 -15.84 18.41 -6.53
CA SER A 116 -14.83 18.27 -7.59
C SER A 116 -15.19 17.16 -8.57
N PHE A 117 -15.83 16.07 -8.13
CA PHE A 117 -16.26 14.98 -8.99
C PHE A 117 -17.27 15.42 -10.03
N HIS A 118 -18.29 16.17 -9.62
CA HIS A 118 -19.26 16.72 -10.55
C HIS A 118 -18.61 17.70 -11.54
N ALA A 119 -17.69 18.54 -11.08
CA ALA A 119 -16.95 19.44 -11.96
C ALA A 119 -16.11 18.66 -13.00
N GLU A 120 -15.41 17.61 -12.58
CA GLU A 120 -14.62 16.76 -13.47
C GLU A 120 -15.52 16.02 -14.47
N LYS A 121 -16.68 15.53 -14.03
CA LYS A 121 -17.67 14.87 -14.91
C LYS A 121 -18.19 15.81 -16.01
N GLU A 122 -18.40 17.09 -15.71
CA GLU A 122 -18.79 18.07 -16.73
C GLU A 122 -17.62 18.47 -17.65
N LEU A 123 -16.38 18.50 -17.13
CA LEU A 123 -15.18 18.72 -17.94
C LEU A 123 -14.94 17.57 -18.92
N ALA A 124 -15.17 16.32 -18.49
CA ALA A 124 -15.00 15.13 -19.30
C ALA A 124 -15.91 15.08 -20.54
N LYS A 125 -17.05 15.79 -20.52
CA LYS A 125 -17.95 15.90 -21.67
C LYS A 125 -17.43 16.83 -22.76
N LYS A 126 -16.47 17.71 -22.46
CA LYS A 126 -15.97 18.70 -23.41
C LYS A 126 -14.96 18.06 -24.38
N PRO A 127 -14.96 18.44 -25.66
CA PRO A 127 -13.98 17.95 -26.61
C PRO A 127 -12.57 18.41 -26.19
N GLY A 128 -11.59 17.49 -26.24
CA GLY A 128 -10.20 17.78 -25.83
C GLY A 128 -9.93 17.64 -24.33
N TYR A 129 -10.81 16.99 -23.57
CA TYR A 129 -10.56 16.66 -22.17
C TYR A 129 -9.34 15.74 -22.00
N VAL A 130 -8.51 16.07 -21.01
CA VAL A 130 -7.37 15.25 -20.57
C VAL A 130 -7.43 15.15 -19.05
N CYS A 131 -7.42 13.92 -18.54
CA CYS A 131 -7.41 13.63 -17.10
C CYS A 131 -6.06 14.03 -16.47
N ARG A 132 -6.08 14.88 -15.44
CA ARG A 132 -4.88 15.39 -14.73
C ARG A 132 -4.48 14.56 -13.51
N TYR A 133 -5.01 13.35 -13.36
CA TYR A 133 -4.84 12.57 -12.13
C TYR A 133 -3.43 12.00 -11.96
N ASP A 134 -2.82 11.53 -13.04
CA ASP A 134 -1.57 10.75 -12.99
C ASP A 134 -0.29 11.63 -12.91
N ASP A 135 -0.42 12.96 -12.89
CA ASP A 135 0.71 13.92 -12.81
C ASP A 135 1.50 13.89 -11.47
N PHE A 136 1.17 12.98 -10.54
CA PHE A 136 1.85 12.86 -9.24
C PHE A 136 3.05 11.89 -9.26
N ASP A 137 3.15 11.01 -10.25
CA ASP A 137 4.23 10.00 -10.35
C ASP A 137 5.46 10.54 -11.11
N GLY A 138 5.35 11.75 -11.67
CA GLY A 138 6.41 12.45 -12.38
C GLY A 138 7.42 13.14 -11.48
N GLY A 139 8.03 12.43 -10.53
CA GLY A 139 9.37 12.69 -9.97
C GLY A 139 9.72 14.05 -9.32
N ASP A 140 8.84 15.05 -9.28
CA ASP A 140 9.15 16.39 -8.73
C ASP A 140 8.80 16.49 -7.25
N TYR A 141 9.48 15.70 -6.42
CA TYR A 141 9.47 15.89 -4.97
C TYR A 141 10.72 16.63 -4.47
N ASP A 142 11.49 17.26 -5.37
CA ASP A 142 12.68 18.05 -5.00
C ASP A 142 13.03 19.10 -6.07
N SER A 143 12.28 20.21 -6.07
CA SER A 143 12.70 21.46 -6.72
C SER A 143 12.56 22.66 -5.79
N THR A 144 12.49 22.41 -4.48
CA THR A 144 12.64 23.44 -3.43
C THR A 144 13.71 23.03 -2.42
N SER A 145 14.95 23.04 -2.90
CA SER A 145 16.17 23.48 -2.21
C SER A 145 16.55 22.81 -0.87
N VAL A 146 17.12 21.61 -0.94
CA VAL A 146 18.37 21.28 -0.21
C VAL A 146 19.19 20.35 -1.09
N SER A 147 20.32 20.80 -1.62
CA SER A 147 21.18 19.92 -2.42
C SER A 147 21.72 18.80 -1.53
N TYR A 148 21.65 17.56 -2.02
CA TYR A 148 22.31 16.41 -1.39
C TYR A 148 23.81 16.66 -1.13
N GLN A 149 24.44 17.56 -1.90
CA GLN A 149 25.83 17.97 -1.67
C GLN A 149 26.01 18.84 -0.43
N ASP A 150 25.02 19.66 -0.07
CA ASP A 150 25.07 20.53 1.12
C ASP A 150 25.00 19.70 2.40
N VAL A 151 24.10 18.71 2.45
CA VAL A 151 24.04 17.77 3.58
C VAL A 151 25.28 16.90 3.68
N VAL A 152 25.85 16.44 2.56
CA VAL A 152 27.09 15.63 2.56
C VAL A 152 28.28 16.44 3.08
N SER A 153 28.38 17.73 2.72
CA SER A 153 29.47 18.60 3.16
C SER A 153 29.35 19.00 4.64
N GLU A 154 28.14 19.14 5.16
CA GLU A 154 27.89 19.38 6.59
C GLU A 154 28.17 18.13 7.44
N VAL A 155 27.76 16.96 6.95
CA VAL A 155 28.02 15.67 7.60
C VAL A 155 29.51 15.30 7.57
N ALA A 156 30.23 15.63 6.49
CA ALA A 156 31.68 15.45 6.41
C ALA A 156 32.44 16.34 7.41
N ARG A 157 31.92 17.55 7.71
CA ARG A 157 32.48 18.44 8.74
C ARG A 157 32.24 17.93 10.17
N ALA A 158 31.15 17.20 10.40
CA ALA A 158 30.73 16.79 11.73
C ALA A 158 31.49 15.57 12.31
N GLY A 159 32.28 14.85 11.48
CA GLY A 159 33.15 13.75 11.93
C GLY A 159 32.39 12.53 12.50
N PHE A 160 32.32 11.43 11.76
CA PHE A 160 31.63 10.22 12.22
C PHE A 160 32.42 9.42 13.27
N ARG A 161 31.77 9.06 14.38
CA ARG A 161 32.17 7.91 15.21
C ARG A 161 31.60 6.64 14.60
N THR A 162 32.45 5.74 14.13
CA THR A 162 32.04 4.46 13.54
C THR A 162 31.76 3.41 14.62
N HIS A 163 30.58 2.80 14.60
CA HIS A 163 30.34 1.51 15.27
C HIS A 163 30.84 0.36 14.37
N PRO A 164 31.36 -0.75 14.95
CA PRO A 164 31.82 -1.89 14.16
C PRO A 164 30.65 -2.56 13.42
N GLY A 165 30.85 -2.81 12.11
CA GLY A 165 29.81 -3.29 11.20
C GLY A 165 29.41 -4.74 11.42
N HIS A 166 28.10 -5.01 11.36
CA HIS A 166 27.55 -6.35 11.24
C HIS A 166 27.68 -6.84 9.79
N ALA A 167 28.13 -8.08 9.61
CA ALA A 167 28.27 -8.71 8.29
C ALA A 167 26.92 -8.87 7.57
N PRO A 168 26.86 -8.68 6.24
CA PRO A 168 25.64 -8.81 5.46
C PRO A 168 25.21 -10.29 5.38
N ARG A 169 23.95 -10.57 5.73
CA ARG A 169 23.33 -11.89 5.50
C ARG A 169 22.89 -11.97 4.04
N GLY A 170 23.48 -12.91 3.29
CA GLY A 170 23.08 -13.22 1.92
C GLY A 170 21.67 -13.81 1.81
N PRO A 171 21.08 -13.82 0.60
CA PRO A 171 19.74 -14.36 0.38
C PRO A 171 19.71 -15.87 0.67
N HIS A 172 18.69 -16.30 1.41
CA HIS A 172 18.50 -17.69 1.83
C HIS A 172 18.25 -18.62 0.62
N THR A 173 19.12 -19.60 0.44
CA THR A 173 18.90 -20.73 -0.48
C THR A 173 18.01 -21.80 0.18
N ASN A 174 17.09 -22.36 -0.61
CA ASN A 174 16.15 -23.40 -0.16
C ASN A 174 16.86 -24.77 -0.07
N PRO A 175 16.73 -25.55 1.02
CA PRO A 175 17.43 -26.82 1.20
C PRO A 175 16.71 -28.00 0.52
N ALA A 176 16.28 -27.85 -0.74
CA ALA A 176 15.55 -28.87 -1.48
C ALA A 176 16.08 -29.10 -2.91
N ASP A 177 17.38 -28.89 -3.13
CA ASP A 177 18.07 -29.36 -4.33
C ASP A 177 19.50 -29.78 -3.98
N LYS A 178 19.64 -31.05 -3.57
CA LYS A 178 20.88 -31.81 -3.82
C LYS A 178 20.46 -33.08 -4.54
N SER A 179 20.50 -32.98 -5.86
CA SER A 179 20.40 -34.10 -6.78
C SER A 179 21.54 -35.08 -6.55
N VAL A 180 21.16 -36.34 -6.66
CA VAL A 180 21.96 -37.56 -6.66
C VAL A 180 23.11 -37.43 -7.66
N ALA A 181 24.34 -37.59 -7.19
CA ALA A 181 25.51 -37.86 -8.03
C ALA A 181 26.03 -39.26 -7.68
N THR A 182 25.76 -40.18 -8.59
CA THR A 182 26.38 -41.49 -8.71
C THR A 182 27.90 -41.36 -8.75
N ASN A 183 28.62 -42.17 -7.99
CA ASN A 183 29.92 -42.66 -8.44
C ASN A 183 30.11 -44.12 -8.03
N ARG A 184 30.51 -44.87 -9.04
CA ARG A 184 30.72 -46.30 -9.12
C ARG A 184 32.23 -46.55 -8.98
N ASP A 185 32.54 -47.78 -8.59
CA ASP A 185 33.82 -48.50 -8.81
C ASP A 185 34.95 -48.22 -7.79
N ASP A 186 35.16 -49.13 -6.83
CA ASP A 186 36.22 -50.16 -6.91
C ASP A 186 36.32 -50.97 -5.60
N PHE A 187 35.99 -52.26 -5.70
CA PHE A 187 36.05 -53.23 -4.61
C PHE A 187 36.85 -54.45 -5.09
N ALA A 188 38.17 -54.47 -4.85
CA ALA A 188 38.96 -55.69 -4.95
C ALA A 188 40.32 -55.58 -4.21
N SER A 189 40.63 -56.63 -3.44
CA SER A 189 41.92 -57.01 -2.81
C SER A 189 42.37 -56.17 -1.60
N GLY A 190 42.71 -56.74 -0.44
CA GLY A 190 42.84 -58.13 -0.02
C GLY A 190 43.80 -58.19 1.17
N LEU A 191 43.34 -58.78 2.28
CA LEU A 191 44.06 -59.64 3.24
C LEU A 191 43.09 -60.03 4.36
#